data_AF-A0A2P2IE17-F1
#
_entry.id   AF-A0A2P2IE17-F1
#
_cell.length_a   1.000
_cell.length_b   1.000
_cell.length_c   1.000
_cell.angle_alpha   90.00
_cell.angle_beta   90.00
_cell.angle_gamma   90.00
#
_symmetry.space_group_name_H-M   'P 1'
#
loop_
_entity.id
_entity.type
_entity.pdbx_description
1 polymer ?
#
loop_
_entity_poly.entity_id
_entity_poly.type
_entity_poly.pdbx_seq_one_letter_code
_entity_poly.pdbx_strand_id
1 'polypeptide(L)'
;AAGMCGLYSTLPRVLPQSVSGGEGWHCIARSDICLVPNLQVFLNSLEFCNAVVQVAHPRVRNELVELLYHGFLSMVLGPALHQDGAVSELQQDLSAPPANIDEVVTTTAYVELFLSYATEPQLRRAFLAFLLSAPPHRGKNNGTASREPPVVNTLISRLHSQNTRVCLVTLQLFRRILDCWCEDVMLVLVFQYLVSGSHVMLSHRTTASHHPPPTHVDRILDLMPTVLTHEEECNLCNDANCSGGGGLTAAGAGPPYHALLQEARLKIRSTVEACEEWTWKYDGMSPSPAQSVGMLAAVKINSVLPYKNLKTKSRDSH
;
A
#
# COMPACT_ATOMS: atom_id res chain seq x y z
N ALA A 1 -16.26 0.28 18.15
CA ALA A 1 -15.33 1.43 18.18
C ALA A 1 -14.54 1.50 19.49
N ALA A 2 -15.15 1.85 20.63
CA ALA A 2 -14.44 2.10 21.88
C ALA A 2 -13.49 0.97 22.34
N GLY A 3 -13.89 -0.30 22.20
CA GLY A 3 -13.02 -1.45 22.51
C GLY A 3 -11.74 -1.48 21.68
N MET A 4 -11.83 -1.27 20.35
CA MET A 4 -10.66 -1.18 19.46
C MET A 4 -9.76 0.01 19.81
N CYS A 5 -10.33 1.16 20.16
CA CYS A 5 -9.57 2.33 20.59
C CYS A 5 -8.81 2.06 21.90
N GLY A 6 -9.45 1.37 22.85
CA GLY A 6 -8.82 0.93 24.09
C GLY A 6 -7.64 -0.01 23.83
N LEU A 7 -7.84 -1.04 23.00
CA LEU A 7 -6.78 -1.99 22.62
C LEU A 7 -5.64 -1.32 21.86
N TYR A 8 -5.94 -0.38 20.95
CA TYR A 8 -4.90 0.38 20.26
C TYR A 8 -4.05 1.20 21.24
N SER A 9 -4.69 1.77 22.27
CA SER A 9 -4.00 2.59 23.28
C SER A 9 -3.04 1.79 24.17
N THR A 10 -3.18 0.45 24.23
CA THR A 10 -2.25 -0.43 24.95
C THR A 10 -1.10 -0.92 24.08
N LEU A 11 -1.12 -0.65 22.77
CA LEU A 11 -0.03 -1.00 21.87
C LEU A 11 1.19 -0.11 22.13
N PRO A 12 2.42 -0.64 21.98
CA PRO A 12 3.61 0.18 22.11
C PRO A 12 3.65 1.20 20.98
N ARG A 13 3.95 2.46 21.34
CA ARG A 13 4.09 3.56 20.38
C ARG A 13 5.35 3.44 19.53
N VAL A 14 6.36 2.72 20.02
CA VAL A 14 7.60 2.40 19.31
C VAL A 14 7.77 0.88 19.34
N LEU A 15 7.95 0.27 18.18
CA LEU A 15 8.13 -1.18 18.08
C LEU A 15 9.40 -1.66 18.81
N PRO A 16 9.35 -2.79 19.55
CA PRO A 16 10.52 -3.37 20.20
C PRO A 16 11.68 -3.61 19.23
N GLN A 17 12.93 -3.53 19.72
CA GLN A 17 14.12 -3.79 18.90
C GLN A 17 14.15 -5.20 18.30
N SER A 18 13.48 -6.18 18.93
CA SER A 18 13.33 -7.53 18.39
C SER A 18 12.54 -7.58 17.08
N VAL A 19 11.69 -6.59 16.81
CA VAL A 19 10.93 -6.45 15.56
C VAL A 19 11.62 -5.46 14.62
N SER A 20 12.09 -4.33 15.17
CA SER A 20 12.67 -3.24 14.38
C SER A 20 14.16 -3.43 14.01
N GLY A 21 14.83 -4.45 14.55
CA GLY A 21 16.27 -4.66 14.40
C GLY A 21 16.69 -5.59 13.25
N GLY A 22 15.75 -6.29 12.63
CA GLY A 22 16.03 -7.24 11.55
C GLY A 22 15.97 -6.65 10.14
N GLU A 23 16.40 -7.44 9.14
CA GLU A 23 16.04 -7.19 7.75
C GLU A 23 14.52 -7.33 7.60
N GLY A 24 13.86 -6.34 6.99
CA GLY A 24 12.39 -6.33 6.89
C GLY A 24 11.64 -5.53 7.96
N TRP A 25 12.32 -4.76 8.80
CA TRP A 25 11.74 -3.90 9.85
C TRP A 25 10.62 -2.93 9.38
N HIS A 26 10.45 -2.74 8.07
CA HIS A 26 9.46 -1.85 7.46
C HIS A 26 8.02 -2.40 7.46
N CYS A 27 7.82 -3.66 7.87
CA CYS A 27 6.52 -4.23 8.22
C CYS A 27 6.65 -5.18 9.42
N ILE A 28 5.53 -5.44 10.10
CA ILE A 28 5.47 -6.46 11.15
C ILE A 28 5.16 -7.79 10.47
N ALA A 29 6.11 -8.72 10.47
CA ALA A 29 5.87 -10.06 9.93
C ALA A 29 4.91 -10.84 10.83
N ARG A 30 4.20 -11.84 10.27
CA ARG A 30 3.29 -12.69 11.05
C ARG A 30 4.00 -13.45 12.18
N SER A 31 5.27 -13.82 11.97
CA SER A 31 6.13 -14.43 12.98
C SER A 31 6.37 -13.53 14.19
N ASP A 32 6.32 -12.21 14.00
CA ASP A 32 6.77 -11.23 14.98
C ASP A 32 5.62 -10.72 15.84
N ILE A 33 4.37 -11.07 15.49
CA ILE A 33 3.17 -10.68 16.25
C ILE A 33 3.26 -11.17 17.70
N CYS A 34 3.80 -12.37 17.92
CA CYS A 34 3.96 -12.95 19.26
C CYS A 34 4.93 -12.16 20.14
N LEU A 35 5.83 -11.36 19.54
CA LEU A 35 6.77 -10.50 20.24
C LEU A 35 6.11 -9.22 20.78
N VAL A 36 4.86 -8.94 20.36
CA VAL A 36 4.07 -7.79 20.82
C VAL A 36 2.75 -8.31 21.42
N PRO A 37 2.70 -8.66 22.72
CA PRO A 37 1.55 -9.38 23.30
C PRO A 37 0.19 -8.69 23.10
N ASN A 38 0.13 -7.36 23.28
CA ASN A 38 -1.12 -6.60 23.10
C ASN A 38 -1.57 -6.52 21.64
N LEU A 39 -0.64 -6.70 20.69
CA LEU A 39 -0.96 -6.70 19.26
C LEU A 39 -1.82 -7.90 18.89
N GLN A 40 -1.53 -9.08 19.42
CA GLN A 40 -2.36 -10.27 19.19
C GLN A 40 -3.80 -10.05 19.67
N VAL A 41 -3.99 -9.41 20.83
CA VAL A 41 -5.34 -9.12 21.37
C VAL A 41 -6.09 -8.15 20.45
N PHE A 42 -5.40 -7.13 19.93
CA PHE A 42 -5.96 -6.22 18.95
C PHE A 42 -6.36 -6.95 17.66
N LEU A 43 -5.48 -7.80 17.11
CA LEU A 43 -5.73 -8.54 15.87
C LEU A 43 -6.89 -9.52 16.04
N ASN A 44 -6.99 -10.23 17.16
CA ASN A 44 -8.13 -11.10 17.46
C ASN A 44 -9.46 -10.31 17.47
N SER A 45 -9.43 -9.07 17.96
CA SER A 45 -10.62 -8.20 17.96
C SER A 45 -10.97 -7.72 16.55
N LEU A 46 -9.98 -7.51 15.69
CA LEU A 46 -10.19 -7.19 14.29
C LEU A 46 -10.72 -8.40 13.49
N GLU A 47 -10.21 -9.60 13.78
CA GLU A 47 -10.74 -10.87 13.24
C GLU A 47 -12.19 -11.12 13.68
N PHE A 48 -12.52 -10.78 14.92
CA PHE A 48 -13.91 -10.79 15.37
C PHE A 48 -14.77 -9.80 14.55
N CYS A 49 -14.26 -8.61 14.22
CA CYS A 49 -14.96 -7.70 13.32
C CYS A 49 -15.16 -8.31 11.92
N ASN A 50 -14.18 -9.01 11.35
CA ASN A 50 -14.36 -9.75 10.09
C ASN A 50 -15.50 -10.76 10.23
N ALA A 51 -15.47 -11.61 11.26
CA ALA A 51 -16.50 -12.62 11.47
C ALA A 51 -17.90 -12.00 11.55
N VAL A 52 -18.07 -10.91 12.30
CA VAL A 52 -19.36 -10.19 12.39
C VAL A 52 -19.78 -9.61 11.05
N VAL A 53 -18.86 -8.99 10.30
CA VAL A 53 -19.17 -8.44 8.96
C VAL A 53 -19.59 -9.54 7.98
N GLN A 54 -19.02 -10.73 8.10
CA GLN A 54 -19.31 -11.87 7.24
C GLN A 54 -20.70 -12.46 7.49
N VAL A 55 -21.10 -12.64 8.77
CA VAL A 55 -22.29 -13.45 9.12
C VAL A 55 -23.48 -12.65 9.65
N ALA A 56 -23.29 -11.42 10.12
CA ALA A 56 -24.37 -10.67 10.77
C ALA A 56 -25.37 -10.08 9.77
N HIS A 57 -26.57 -9.75 10.28
CA HIS A 57 -27.59 -9.06 9.51
C HIS A 57 -27.04 -7.74 8.93
N PRO A 58 -27.37 -7.36 7.67
CA PRO A 58 -26.81 -6.18 7.00
C PRO A 58 -26.84 -4.89 7.83
N ARG A 59 -27.90 -4.68 8.61
CA ARG A 59 -28.01 -3.52 9.52
C ARG A 59 -26.91 -3.48 10.59
N VAL A 60 -26.59 -4.61 11.23
CA VAL A 60 -25.56 -4.71 12.28
C VAL A 60 -24.18 -4.54 11.66
N ARG A 61 -23.95 -5.15 10.50
CA ARG A 61 -22.71 -5.03 9.74
C ARG A 61 -22.42 -3.58 9.35
N ASN A 62 -23.40 -2.88 8.77
CA ASN A 62 -23.23 -1.48 8.35
C ASN A 62 -22.93 -0.59 9.56
N GLU A 63 -23.66 -0.77 10.66
CA GLU A 63 -23.43 -0.04 11.92
C GLU A 63 -22.02 -0.29 12.47
N LEU A 64 -21.57 -1.56 12.49
CA LEU A 64 -20.21 -1.91 12.95
C LEU A 64 -19.14 -1.20 12.13
N VAL A 65 -19.27 -1.25 10.80
CA VAL A 65 -18.31 -0.63 9.86
C VAL A 65 -18.30 0.88 10.01
N GLU A 66 -19.47 1.51 10.15
CA GLU A 66 -19.62 2.95 10.35
C GLU A 66 -19.00 3.41 11.68
N LEU A 67 -19.27 2.69 12.77
CA LEU A 67 -18.68 2.95 14.07
C LEU A 67 -17.15 2.77 14.05
N LEU A 68 -16.64 1.77 13.34
CA LEU A 68 -15.20 1.55 13.19
C LEU A 68 -14.56 2.68 12.37
N TYR A 69 -15.19 3.09 11.27
CA TYR A 69 -14.72 4.17 10.41
C TYR A 69 -14.63 5.51 11.15
N HIS A 70 -15.73 5.92 11.80
CA HIS A 70 -15.75 7.20 12.50
C HIS A 70 -15.00 7.14 13.82
N GLY A 71 -15.26 6.13 14.65
CA GLY A 71 -14.77 6.11 16.02
C GLY A 71 -13.31 5.66 16.16
N PHE A 72 -12.80 4.80 15.26
CA PHE A 72 -11.43 4.30 15.33
C PHE A 72 -10.55 4.82 14.20
N LEU A 73 -10.92 4.59 12.94
CA LEU A 73 -10.07 4.98 11.81
C LEU A 73 -9.88 6.50 11.76
N SER A 74 -10.99 7.25 11.70
CA SER A 74 -10.94 8.71 11.55
C SER A 74 -10.43 9.41 12.81
N MET A 75 -10.93 9.02 13.99
CA MET A 75 -10.65 9.73 15.24
C MET A 75 -9.34 9.32 15.95
N VAL A 76 -8.82 8.12 15.69
CA VAL A 76 -7.61 7.60 16.35
C VAL A 76 -6.45 7.48 15.35
N LEU A 77 -6.63 6.70 14.28
CA LEU A 77 -5.56 6.50 13.29
C LEU A 77 -5.33 7.75 12.44
N GLY A 78 -6.39 8.52 12.14
CA GLY A 78 -6.30 9.77 11.38
C GLY A 78 -5.29 10.74 11.97
N PRO A 79 -5.47 11.21 13.22
CA PRO A 79 -4.50 12.07 13.89
C PRO A 79 -3.12 11.41 14.00
N ALA A 80 -3.03 10.13 14.37
CA ALA A 80 -1.75 9.43 14.52
C ALA A 80 -0.95 9.38 13.20
N LEU A 81 -1.61 9.27 12.06
CA LEU A 81 -1.00 9.34 10.74
C LEU A 81 -0.73 10.77 10.27
N HIS A 82 -1.40 11.79 10.80
CA HIS A 82 -1.18 13.20 10.42
C HIS A 82 -0.21 13.96 11.33
N GLN A 83 0.35 13.30 12.35
CA GLN A 83 1.37 13.86 13.25
C GLN A 83 2.70 14.21 12.53
N ASP A 84 2.70 14.76 11.32
CA ASP A 84 3.91 14.89 10.49
C ASP A 84 4.97 15.86 11.06
N GLY A 85 6.17 15.30 11.25
CA GLY A 85 7.44 16.05 11.32
C GLY A 85 7.94 16.56 9.95
N ALA A 86 7.20 16.33 8.86
CA ALA A 86 7.53 16.84 7.52
C ALA A 86 6.77 18.12 7.16
N VAL A 87 5.57 18.35 7.70
CA VAL A 87 4.83 19.61 7.51
C VAL A 87 5.46 20.76 8.31
N SER A 88 6.23 20.44 9.35
CA SER A 88 6.96 21.42 10.16
C SER A 88 8.13 22.09 9.39
N GLU A 89 8.59 21.54 8.26
CA GLU A 89 9.61 22.19 7.42
C GLU A 89 9.05 23.33 6.56
N LEU A 90 7.74 23.33 6.26
CA LEU A 90 7.09 24.35 5.42
C LEU A 90 6.09 25.23 6.19
N GLN A 91 5.52 24.72 7.28
CA GLN A 91 4.72 25.49 8.21
C GLN A 91 5.53 25.67 9.50
N GLN A 92 6.14 26.85 9.63
CA GLN A 92 6.98 27.31 10.72
C GLN A 92 6.17 27.51 12.01
N ASP A 93 5.39 26.52 12.43
CA ASP A 93 4.64 26.53 13.67
C ASP A 93 5.54 25.96 14.78
N LEU A 94 6.34 26.84 15.39
CA LEU A 94 7.31 26.55 16.46
C LEU A 94 6.66 26.00 17.76
N SER A 95 5.34 25.75 17.78
CA SER A 95 4.58 25.40 18.97
C SER A 95 4.23 23.91 19.10
N ALA A 96 4.33 23.13 18.02
CA ALA A 96 4.08 21.70 18.06
C ALA A 96 5.36 20.91 18.42
N PRO A 97 5.31 19.96 19.38
CA PRO A 97 6.46 19.10 19.66
C PRO A 97 6.86 18.35 18.38
N PRO A 98 8.17 18.20 18.09
CA PRO A 98 8.63 17.48 16.91
C PRO A 98 8.07 16.05 16.94
N ALA A 99 7.43 15.65 15.86
CA ALA A 99 6.87 14.32 15.73
C ALA A 99 7.95 13.26 15.94
N ASN A 100 7.67 12.29 16.81
CA ASN A 100 8.57 11.16 16.99
C ASN A 100 8.49 10.26 15.75
N ILE A 101 9.55 10.26 14.95
CA ILE A 101 9.68 9.47 13.72
C ILE A 101 9.37 7.99 13.97
N ASP A 102 9.83 7.45 15.10
CA ASP A 102 9.62 6.04 15.43
C ASP A 102 8.15 5.72 15.74
N GLU A 103 7.38 6.70 16.24
CA GLU A 103 5.91 6.56 16.41
C GLU A 103 5.18 6.59 15.07
N VAL A 104 5.63 7.44 14.14
CA VAL A 104 5.09 7.50 12.78
C VAL A 104 5.36 6.18 12.04
N VAL A 105 6.59 5.67 12.14
CA VAL A 105 7.00 4.36 11.58
C VAL A 105 6.13 3.25 12.15
N THR A 106 6.01 3.18 13.48
CA THR A 106 5.23 2.16 14.19
C THR A 106 3.74 2.22 13.82
N THR A 107 3.15 3.42 13.81
CA THR A 107 1.75 3.62 13.43
C THR A 107 1.50 3.21 11.98
N THR A 108 2.40 3.56 11.07
CA THR A 108 2.26 3.20 9.65
C THR A 108 2.37 1.68 9.45
N ALA A 109 3.27 1.01 10.17
CA ALA A 109 3.39 -0.45 10.17
C ALA A 109 2.14 -1.14 10.75
N TYR A 110 1.54 -0.59 11.82
CA TYR A 110 0.27 -1.10 12.34
C TYR A 110 -0.86 -0.96 11.33
N VAL A 111 -0.98 0.17 10.64
CA VAL A 111 -2.04 0.39 9.64
C VAL A 111 -1.90 -0.60 8.47
N GLU A 112 -0.67 -0.86 8.02
CA GLU A 112 -0.38 -1.88 7.01
C GLU A 112 -0.81 -3.27 7.48
N LEU A 113 -0.44 -3.65 8.71
CA LEU A 113 -0.82 -4.93 9.29
C LEU A 113 -2.34 -5.05 9.46
N PHE A 114 -3.01 -4.02 9.99
CA PHE A 114 -4.46 -4.03 10.20
C PHE A 114 -5.21 -4.15 8.88
N LEU A 115 -4.75 -3.45 7.83
CA LEU A 115 -5.31 -3.61 6.49
C LEU A 115 -5.11 -5.05 5.96
N SER A 116 -3.97 -5.69 6.26
CA SER A 116 -3.75 -7.10 5.90
C SER A 116 -4.67 -8.09 6.61
N TYR A 117 -5.13 -7.73 7.82
CA TYR A 117 -6.10 -8.50 8.59
C TYR A 117 -7.56 -8.13 8.27
N ALA A 118 -7.84 -7.04 7.55
CA ALA A 118 -9.18 -6.70 7.08
C ALA A 118 -9.56 -7.55 5.85
N THR A 119 -9.91 -8.81 6.10
CA THR A 119 -10.21 -9.79 5.05
C THR A 119 -11.56 -9.54 4.40
N GLU A 120 -12.57 -9.10 5.17
CA GLU A 120 -13.91 -8.86 4.64
C GLU A 120 -14.00 -7.59 3.78
N PRO A 121 -14.68 -7.62 2.62
CA PRO A 121 -14.65 -6.55 1.64
C PRO A 121 -15.21 -5.23 2.18
N GLN A 122 -16.23 -5.26 3.02
CA GLN A 122 -16.81 -4.04 3.60
C GLN A 122 -15.89 -3.37 4.63
N LEU A 123 -15.20 -4.18 5.44
CA LEU A 123 -14.24 -3.68 6.42
C LEU A 123 -13.01 -3.12 5.70
N ARG A 124 -12.49 -3.85 4.71
CA ARG A 124 -11.39 -3.38 3.85
C ARG A 124 -11.75 -2.08 3.14
N ARG A 125 -12.96 -1.96 2.61
CA ARG A 125 -13.46 -0.72 1.97
C ARG A 125 -13.44 0.45 2.96
N ALA A 126 -13.75 0.24 4.23
CA ALA A 126 -13.67 1.30 5.23
C ALA A 126 -12.23 1.77 5.50
N PHE A 127 -11.27 0.85 5.60
CA PHE A 127 -9.84 1.21 5.70
C PHE A 127 -9.35 1.98 4.47
N LEU A 128 -9.67 1.50 3.27
CA LEU A 128 -9.27 2.15 2.01
C LEU A 128 -9.94 3.51 1.85
N ALA A 129 -11.22 3.62 2.20
CA ALA A 129 -11.93 4.90 2.20
C ALA A 129 -11.29 5.89 3.17
N PHE A 130 -10.90 5.45 4.37
CA PHE A 130 -10.20 6.29 5.34
C PHE A 130 -8.86 6.81 4.80
N LEU A 131 -8.09 5.96 4.11
CA LEU A 131 -6.79 6.33 3.58
C LEU A 131 -6.88 7.28 2.38
N LEU A 132 -7.87 7.08 1.50
CA LEU A 132 -7.92 7.73 0.18
C LEU A 132 -8.97 8.83 0.08
N SER A 133 -10.04 8.76 0.86
CA SER A 133 -11.12 9.75 0.83
C SER A 133 -10.82 10.88 1.80
N ALA A 134 -11.26 12.09 1.46
CA ALA A 134 -11.18 13.18 2.42
C ALA A 134 -12.18 12.91 3.57
N PRO A 135 -11.81 13.22 4.81
CA PRO A 135 -12.73 13.08 5.94
C PRO A 135 -13.98 13.94 5.71
N PRO A 136 -15.18 13.44 6.11
CA PRO A 136 -16.41 14.22 6.00
C PRO A 136 -16.29 15.51 6.81
N HIS A 137 -16.88 16.59 6.27
CA HIS A 137 -16.77 17.94 6.81
C HIS A 137 -17.17 17.98 8.29
N ARG A 138 -16.19 18.18 9.18
CA ARG A 138 -16.46 18.49 10.59
C ARG A 138 -17.08 19.90 10.62
N GLY A 139 -18.41 19.96 10.74
CA GLY A 139 -19.21 21.12 10.36
C GLY A 139 -18.85 22.47 11.00
N LYS A 140 -19.14 23.52 10.23
CA LYS A 140 -19.45 24.91 10.59
C LYS A 140 -18.63 25.54 11.73
N ASN A 141 -17.69 26.41 11.36
CA ASN A 141 -17.79 27.86 11.61
C ASN A 141 -16.66 28.59 10.89
N ASN A 142 -17.02 29.69 10.24
CA ASN A 142 -16.15 30.74 9.68
C ASN A 142 -15.39 30.41 8.39
N GLY A 143 -15.99 30.74 7.24
CA GLY A 143 -15.39 31.47 6.10
C GLY A 143 -14.17 30.93 5.33
N THR A 144 -13.38 30.02 5.89
CA THR A 144 -12.17 29.45 5.31
C THR A 144 -12.14 27.96 5.63
N ALA A 145 -12.96 27.20 4.93
CA ALA A 145 -13.04 25.74 5.08
C ALA A 145 -11.72 25.09 4.64
N SER A 146 -10.75 24.99 5.55
CA SER A 146 -9.58 24.14 5.38
C SER A 146 -10.05 22.68 5.46
N ARG A 147 -10.36 22.10 4.31
CA ARG A 147 -10.63 20.65 4.18
C ARG A 147 -9.34 19.95 4.55
N GLU A 148 -9.33 19.18 5.64
CA GLU A 148 -8.19 18.32 5.96
C GLU A 148 -7.91 17.44 4.73
N PRO A 149 -6.65 17.42 4.25
CA PRO A 149 -6.30 16.61 3.11
C PRO A 149 -6.51 15.13 3.46
N PRO A 150 -6.85 14.28 2.47
CA PRO A 150 -6.90 12.84 2.70
C PRO A 150 -5.52 12.32 3.15
N VAL A 151 -5.52 11.25 3.96
CA VAL A 151 -4.30 10.65 4.53
C VAL A 151 -3.27 10.32 3.44
N VAL A 152 -3.72 9.89 2.26
CA VAL A 152 -2.87 9.60 1.11
C VAL A 152 -1.95 10.76 0.71
N ASN A 153 -2.37 12.02 0.88
CA ASN A 153 -1.50 13.16 0.58
C ASN A 153 -0.30 13.20 1.53
N THR A 154 -0.55 12.93 2.81
CA THR A 154 0.48 12.80 3.84
C THR A 154 1.42 11.63 3.52
N LEU A 155 0.87 10.48 3.10
CA LEU A 155 1.68 9.34 2.68
C LEU A 155 2.53 9.66 1.44
N ILE A 156 1.99 10.36 0.44
CA ILE A 156 2.76 10.78 -0.75
C ILE A 156 3.87 11.75 -0.34
N SER A 157 3.59 12.72 0.53
CA SER A 157 4.60 13.65 1.07
C SER A 157 5.77 12.90 1.71
N ARG A 158 5.47 11.85 2.49
CA ARG A 158 6.48 10.99 3.13
C ARG A 158 7.37 10.25 2.15
N LEU A 159 6.87 9.86 0.97
CA LEU A 159 7.69 9.23 -0.07
C LEU A 159 8.79 10.17 -0.59
N HIS A 160 8.53 11.48 -0.56
CA HIS A 160 9.49 12.51 -0.96
C HIS A 160 10.38 13.00 0.20
N SER A 161 10.14 12.55 1.42
CA SER A 161 10.95 12.94 2.58
C SER A 161 12.35 12.32 2.51
N GLN A 162 13.34 13.01 3.09
CA GLN A 162 14.72 12.48 3.20
C GLN A 162 14.82 11.33 4.21
N ASN A 163 13.78 11.09 5.01
CA ASN A 163 13.76 10.04 6.00
C ASN A 163 13.47 8.69 5.35
N THR A 164 14.53 7.92 5.11
CA THR A 164 14.46 6.59 4.50
C THR A 164 13.57 5.64 5.31
N ARG A 165 13.50 5.78 6.64
CA ARG A 165 12.69 4.89 7.46
C ARG A 165 11.20 5.07 7.21
N VAL A 166 10.75 6.33 7.28
CA VAL A 166 9.35 6.67 7.03
C VAL A 166 8.96 6.34 5.59
N CYS A 167 9.86 6.61 4.63
CA CYS A 167 9.65 6.28 3.22
C CYS A 167 9.42 4.78 3.00
N LEU A 168 10.29 3.91 3.53
CA LEU A 168 10.18 2.46 3.34
C LEU A 168 8.90 1.86 3.94
N VAL A 169 8.51 2.25 5.16
CA VAL A 169 7.26 1.77 5.76
C VAL A 169 6.05 2.31 5.00
N THR A 170 6.12 3.54 4.51
CA THR A 170 5.06 4.12 3.67
C THR A 170 4.94 3.38 2.33
N LEU A 171 6.04 3.01 1.70
CA LEU A 171 6.04 2.17 0.49
C LEU A 171 5.40 0.81 0.74
N GLN A 172 5.67 0.20 1.90
CA GLN A 172 5.07 -1.07 2.27
C GLN A 172 3.57 -0.95 2.50
N LEU A 173 3.09 0.16 3.10
CA LEU A 173 1.67 0.47 3.17
C LEU A 173 1.05 0.66 1.77
N PHE A 174 1.71 1.38 0.85
CA PHE A 174 1.25 1.51 -0.54
C PHE A 174 1.16 0.16 -1.25
N ARG A 175 2.17 -0.70 -1.07
CA ARG A 175 2.13 -2.08 -1.58
C ARG A 175 0.90 -2.82 -1.07
N ARG A 176 0.60 -2.73 0.24
CA ARG A 176 -0.59 -3.36 0.82
C ARG A 176 -1.91 -2.79 0.28
N ILE A 177 -1.98 -1.46 0.09
CA ILE A 177 -3.15 -0.78 -0.51
C ILE A 177 -3.39 -1.29 -1.94
N LEU A 178 -2.33 -1.47 -2.73
CA LEU A 178 -2.42 -1.99 -4.10
C LEU A 178 -2.74 -3.49 -4.14
N ASP A 179 -2.16 -4.29 -3.24
CA ASP A 179 -2.45 -5.73 -3.11
C ASP A 179 -3.89 -6.02 -2.61
N CYS A 180 -4.68 -4.98 -2.30
CA CYS A 180 -6.13 -5.11 -2.06
C CYS A 180 -6.96 -5.26 -3.35
N TRP A 181 -6.37 -4.99 -4.53
CA TRP A 181 -7.00 -5.11 -5.86
C TRP A 181 -8.36 -4.43 -5.98
N CYS A 182 -8.59 -3.34 -5.24
CA CYS A 182 -9.84 -2.61 -5.29
C CYS A 182 -9.86 -1.67 -6.49
N GLU A 183 -10.86 -1.80 -7.36
CA GLU A 183 -11.01 -0.99 -8.57
C GLU A 183 -10.95 0.52 -8.28
N ASP A 184 -11.71 0.98 -7.28
CA ASP A 184 -11.76 2.39 -6.86
C ASP A 184 -10.35 2.92 -6.49
N VAL A 185 -9.56 2.09 -5.79
CA VAL A 185 -8.19 2.42 -5.37
C VAL A 185 -7.24 2.49 -6.56
N MET A 186 -7.29 1.47 -7.42
CA MET A 186 -6.46 1.41 -8.63
C MET A 186 -6.78 2.58 -9.56
N LEU A 187 -8.06 2.95 -9.66
CA LEU A 187 -8.49 4.12 -10.39
C LEU A 187 -7.90 5.41 -9.82
N VAL A 188 -8.04 5.63 -8.51
CA VAL A 188 -7.56 6.86 -7.85
C VAL A 188 -6.03 6.94 -7.85
N LEU A 189 -5.29 5.85 -7.65
CA LEU A 189 -3.84 5.92 -7.52
C LEU A 189 -3.09 5.75 -8.84
N VAL A 190 -3.62 4.94 -9.75
CA VAL A 190 -2.89 4.48 -10.94
C VAL A 190 -3.61 4.89 -12.21
N PHE A 191 -4.82 4.39 -12.42
CA PHE A 191 -5.48 4.51 -13.72
C PHE A 191 -5.96 5.91 -14.04
N GLN A 192 -6.19 6.80 -13.06
CA GLN A 192 -6.57 8.18 -13.39
C GLN A 192 -5.53 8.90 -14.24
N TYR A 193 -4.26 8.53 -14.10
CA TYR A 193 -3.14 9.09 -14.85
C TYR A 193 -2.90 8.34 -16.18
N LEU A 194 -3.30 7.06 -16.26
CA LEU A 194 -3.08 6.20 -17.42
C LEU A 194 -4.26 6.22 -18.40
N VAL A 195 -5.50 6.25 -17.92
CA VAL A 195 -6.71 6.09 -18.74
C VAL A 195 -6.90 7.23 -19.75
N SER A 196 -6.36 8.42 -19.47
CA SER A 196 -6.37 9.53 -20.44
C SER A 196 -5.50 9.24 -21.68
N GLY A 197 -4.61 8.23 -21.61
CA GLY A 197 -3.76 7.79 -22.71
C GLY A 197 -2.76 8.84 -23.19
N SER A 198 -2.67 10.02 -22.55
CA SER A 198 -1.81 11.14 -22.94
C SER A 198 -0.32 10.79 -22.95
N HIS A 199 0.06 9.73 -22.24
CA HIS A 199 1.41 9.19 -22.21
C HIS A 199 1.73 8.25 -23.40
N VAL A 200 0.73 7.81 -24.17
CA VAL A 200 0.90 6.92 -25.34
C VAL A 200 0.72 7.71 -26.63
N MET A 201 1.74 7.66 -27.49
CA MET A 201 1.71 8.23 -28.84
C MET A 201 0.54 7.65 -29.65
N LEU A 202 -0.20 8.51 -30.37
CA LEU A 202 -1.45 8.15 -31.05
C LEU A 202 -1.30 6.95 -32.01
N SER A 203 -0.14 6.79 -32.64
CA SER A 203 0.18 5.69 -33.56
C SER A 203 0.27 4.31 -32.89
N HIS A 204 0.49 4.22 -31.58
CA HIS A 204 0.66 2.95 -30.85
C HIS A 204 -0.59 2.51 -30.08
N ARG A 205 -1.62 3.37 -30.00
CA ARG A 205 -2.86 3.08 -29.24
C ARG A 205 -3.69 1.95 -29.86
N THR A 206 -3.64 1.79 -31.18
CA THR A 206 -4.29 0.69 -31.90
C THR A 206 -3.51 -0.63 -31.82
N THR A 207 -2.20 -0.58 -31.54
CA THR A 207 -1.35 -1.78 -31.42
C THR A 207 -1.41 -2.40 -30.03
N ALA A 208 -1.65 -1.61 -28.97
CA ALA A 208 -1.73 -2.10 -27.59
C ALA A 208 -2.93 -3.05 -27.33
N SER A 209 -4.02 -2.92 -28.11
CA SER A 209 -5.19 -3.80 -28.01
C SER A 209 -4.98 -5.20 -28.63
N HIS A 210 -3.94 -5.35 -29.45
CA HIS A 210 -3.59 -6.60 -30.13
C HIS A 210 -2.18 -7.00 -29.73
N HIS A 211 -1.95 -7.29 -28.45
CA HIS A 211 -0.78 -8.07 -28.08
C HIS A 211 -1.08 -9.56 -28.29
N PRO A 212 -0.46 -10.23 -29.29
CA PRO A 212 -0.34 -11.69 -29.23
C PRO A 212 0.40 -12.06 -27.93
N PRO A 213 0.17 -13.27 -27.37
CA PRO A 213 0.92 -13.74 -26.20
C PRO A 213 2.42 -13.57 -26.46
N PRO A 214 3.24 -13.26 -25.43
CA PRO A 214 4.64 -12.95 -25.63
C PRO A 214 5.33 -14.12 -26.33
N THR A 215 5.59 -13.98 -27.62
CA THR A 215 6.30 -14.96 -28.46
C THR A 215 7.80 -15.05 -28.13
N HIS A 216 8.20 -14.46 -27.01
CA HIS A 216 9.58 -14.26 -26.57
C HIS A 216 9.75 -14.62 -25.08
N VAL A 217 9.02 -15.63 -24.59
CA VAL A 217 9.27 -16.20 -23.25
C VAL A 217 10.75 -16.55 -23.11
N ASP A 218 11.36 -17.10 -24.16
CA ASP A 218 12.78 -17.46 -24.19
C ASP A 218 13.70 -16.26 -23.95
N ARG A 219 13.41 -15.08 -24.50
CA ARG A 219 14.22 -13.86 -24.26
C ARG A 219 14.07 -13.30 -22.85
N ILE A 220 12.95 -13.55 -22.20
CA ILE A 220 12.74 -13.17 -20.79
C ILE A 220 13.50 -14.14 -19.88
N LEU A 221 13.56 -15.42 -20.26
CA LEU A 221 14.41 -16.42 -19.60
C LEU A 221 15.90 -16.11 -19.80
N ASP A 222 16.30 -15.56 -20.95
CA ASP A 222 17.67 -15.08 -21.19
C ASP A 222 18.09 -13.91 -20.28
N LEU A 223 17.12 -13.17 -19.71
CA LEU A 223 17.37 -12.10 -18.73
C LEU A 223 17.47 -12.64 -17.29
N MET A 224 17.41 -13.96 -17.10
CA MET A 224 17.53 -14.58 -15.79
C MET A 224 18.93 -14.30 -15.22
N PRO A 225 19.03 -13.80 -13.98
CA PRO A 225 20.31 -13.63 -13.30
C PRO A 225 21.10 -14.94 -13.29
N THR A 226 22.37 -14.88 -13.67
CA THR A 226 23.26 -16.06 -13.76
C THR A 226 23.44 -16.82 -12.45
N VAL A 227 23.14 -16.20 -11.30
CA VAL A 227 23.14 -16.88 -10.00
C VAL A 227 22.07 -17.98 -9.91
N LEU A 228 21.02 -17.89 -10.74
CA LEU A 228 19.87 -18.81 -10.77
C LEU A 228 20.02 -19.94 -11.81
N THR A 229 20.91 -19.81 -12.79
CA THR A 229 21.26 -20.91 -13.72
C THR A 229 22.22 -21.92 -13.10
N HIS A 230 22.97 -21.50 -12.08
CA HIS A 230 24.07 -22.27 -11.50
C HIS A 230 23.62 -23.42 -10.58
N GLU A 231 22.36 -23.41 -10.11
CA GLU A 231 21.78 -24.51 -9.31
C GLU A 231 21.49 -25.76 -10.14
N GLU A 232 21.13 -25.60 -11.42
CA GLU A 232 20.91 -26.73 -12.33
C GLU A 232 22.23 -27.41 -12.70
N GLU A 233 23.29 -26.63 -12.95
CA GLU A 233 24.62 -27.16 -13.30
C GLU A 233 25.30 -27.91 -12.13
N CYS A 234 25.09 -27.48 -10.88
CA CYS A 234 25.61 -28.18 -9.70
C CYS A 234 24.87 -29.48 -9.36
N ASN A 235 23.63 -29.68 -9.83
CA ASN A 235 22.95 -30.97 -9.70
C ASN A 235 23.37 -32.00 -10.75
N LEU A 236 24.18 -31.61 -11.76
CA LEU A 236 24.74 -32.50 -12.78
C LEU A 236 26.21 -32.89 -12.54
N CYS A 237 26.91 -32.28 -11.59
CA CYS A 237 28.25 -32.75 -11.23
C CYS A 237 28.15 -33.97 -10.30
N ASN A 238 28.22 -35.17 -10.88
CA ASN A 238 28.43 -36.42 -10.14
C ASN A 238 29.89 -36.57 -9.66
N ASP A 239 30.60 -35.46 -9.51
CA ASP A 239 32.00 -35.45 -9.11
C ASP A 239 32.10 -35.58 -7.59
N ALA A 240 32.45 -36.77 -7.15
CA ALA A 240 32.83 -37.10 -5.77
C ALA A 240 34.05 -36.32 -5.24
N ASN A 241 34.53 -35.30 -5.96
CA ASN A 241 35.68 -34.46 -5.61
C ASN A 241 35.30 -33.01 -5.22
N CYS A 242 34.01 -32.65 -5.25
CA CYS A 242 33.51 -31.39 -4.67
C CYS A 242 33.28 -31.47 -3.14
N SER A 243 33.63 -32.60 -2.52
CA SER A 243 33.49 -32.85 -1.07
C SER A 243 34.71 -32.43 -0.24
N GLY A 244 35.66 -31.69 -0.83
CA GLY A 244 36.91 -31.30 -0.17
C GLY A 244 37.16 -29.79 -0.18
N GLY A 245 36.44 -29.02 0.64
CA GLY A 245 36.85 -27.63 0.90
C GLY A 245 35.80 -26.72 1.52
N GLY A 246 35.76 -26.68 2.86
CA GLY A 246 35.28 -25.52 3.62
C GLY A 246 33.78 -25.31 3.67
N GLY A 247 33.18 -25.68 4.79
CA GLY A 247 31.81 -25.31 5.13
C GLY A 247 31.62 -23.79 5.12
N LEU A 248 31.03 -23.30 4.04
CA LEU A 248 30.14 -22.15 4.08
C LEU A 248 28.75 -22.73 3.89
N THR A 249 28.04 -22.92 5.00
CA THR A 249 26.58 -23.00 4.97
C THR A 249 26.09 -21.82 4.15
N ALA A 250 25.58 -22.06 2.95
CA ALA A 250 25.03 -21.05 2.07
C ALA A 250 23.74 -20.50 2.69
N ALA A 251 23.89 -19.65 3.71
CA ALA A 251 22.86 -18.85 4.35
C ALA A 251 22.34 -17.71 3.45
N GLY A 252 22.48 -17.86 2.13
CA GLY A 252 22.15 -16.86 1.11
C GLY A 252 21.65 -17.45 -0.19
N ALA A 253 21.36 -18.77 -0.25
CA ALA A 253 20.61 -19.33 -1.36
C ALA A 253 19.16 -18.83 -1.23
N GLY A 254 18.83 -17.78 -1.99
CA GLY A 254 17.45 -17.32 -2.16
C GLY A 254 16.57 -18.47 -2.67
N PRO A 255 15.23 -18.31 -2.62
CA PRO A 255 14.33 -19.34 -3.14
C PRO A 255 14.71 -19.71 -4.58
N PRO A 256 14.73 -21.01 -4.94
CA PRO A 256 15.12 -21.47 -6.27
C PRO A 256 14.26 -20.76 -7.32
N TYR A 257 14.80 -20.47 -8.51
CA TYR A 257 14.10 -19.69 -9.54
C TYR A 257 12.69 -20.21 -9.86
N HIS A 258 12.52 -21.53 -9.84
CA HIS A 258 11.22 -22.18 -9.98
C HIS A 258 10.20 -21.68 -8.93
N ALA A 259 10.61 -21.48 -7.68
CA ALA A 259 9.75 -20.93 -6.62
C ALA A 259 9.37 -19.47 -6.91
N LEU A 260 10.29 -18.64 -7.41
CA LEU A 260 10.00 -17.26 -7.84
C LEU A 260 8.99 -17.24 -9.00
N LEU A 261 9.17 -18.11 -10.00
CA LEU A 261 8.21 -18.25 -11.12
C LEU A 261 6.85 -18.74 -10.64
N GLN A 262 6.82 -19.67 -9.70
CA GLN A 262 5.58 -20.18 -9.11
C GLN A 262 4.86 -19.07 -8.33
N GLU A 263 5.57 -18.29 -7.52
CA GLU A 263 5.02 -17.14 -6.81
C GLU A 263 4.49 -16.08 -7.79
N ALA A 264 5.26 -15.73 -8.82
CA ALA A 264 4.84 -14.80 -9.85
C ALA A 264 3.57 -15.29 -10.56
N ARG A 265 3.51 -16.58 -10.91
CA ARG A 265 2.33 -17.19 -11.54
C ARG A 265 1.10 -17.15 -10.63
N LEU A 266 1.27 -17.49 -9.35
CA LEU A 266 0.18 -17.42 -8.37
C LEU A 266 -0.29 -15.98 -8.19
N LYS A 267 0.63 -15.02 -8.14
CA LYS A 267 0.31 -13.59 -8.03
C LYS A 267 -0.48 -13.12 -9.26
N ILE A 268 -0.02 -13.44 -10.47
CA ILE A 268 -0.75 -13.10 -11.71
C ILE A 268 -2.16 -13.69 -11.71
N ARG A 269 -2.29 -14.99 -11.38
CA ARG A 269 -3.61 -15.64 -11.32
C ARG A 269 -4.53 -14.95 -10.31
N SER A 270 -4.04 -14.72 -9.10
CA SER A 270 -4.82 -14.07 -8.04
C SER A 270 -5.20 -12.63 -8.43
N THR A 271 -4.32 -11.89 -9.10
CA THR A 271 -4.62 -10.56 -9.65
C THR A 271 -5.72 -10.63 -10.69
N VAL A 272 -5.64 -11.58 -11.64
CA VAL A 272 -6.67 -11.75 -12.67
C VAL A 272 -8.02 -12.05 -12.02
N GLU A 273 -8.08 -13.02 -11.12
CA GLU A 273 -9.30 -13.38 -10.38
C GLU A 273 -9.87 -12.18 -9.60
N ALA A 274 -9.02 -11.38 -8.94
CA ALA A 274 -9.47 -10.20 -8.22
C ALA A 274 -9.97 -9.07 -9.13
N CYS A 275 -9.47 -8.99 -10.37
CA CYS A 275 -9.89 -8.02 -11.37
C CYS A 275 -11.12 -8.46 -12.18
N GLU A 276 -11.53 -9.74 -12.12
CA GLU A 276 -12.70 -10.23 -12.87
C GLU A 276 -14.01 -9.57 -12.42
N GLU A 277 -14.10 -9.19 -11.15
CA GLU A 277 -15.28 -8.53 -10.56
C GLU A 277 -15.30 -7.01 -10.79
N TRP A 278 -14.29 -6.45 -11.47
CA TRP A 278 -14.24 -5.02 -11.74
C TRP A 278 -15.30 -4.60 -12.75
N THR A 279 -15.82 -3.39 -12.56
CA THR A 279 -16.82 -2.77 -13.43
C THR A 279 -16.27 -2.59 -14.85
N TRP A 280 -14.99 -2.21 -14.95
CA TRP A 280 -14.31 -2.00 -16.22
C TRP A 280 -13.08 -2.89 -16.37
N LYS A 281 -12.79 -3.26 -17.63
CA LYS A 281 -11.64 -4.10 -17.98
C LYS A 281 -10.30 -3.36 -18.09
N TYR A 282 -10.34 -2.03 -18.21
CA TYR A 282 -9.17 -1.16 -18.41
C TYR A 282 -8.24 -1.61 -19.57
N ASP A 283 -8.82 -2.17 -20.63
CA ASP A 283 -8.13 -2.72 -21.81
C ASP A 283 -7.85 -1.67 -22.91
N GLY A 284 -8.07 -0.39 -22.61
CA GLY A 284 -7.97 0.72 -23.56
C GLY A 284 -9.22 0.92 -24.43
N MET A 285 -10.18 0.00 -24.38
CA MET A 285 -11.50 0.11 -25.03
C MET A 285 -12.61 0.39 -24.02
N SER A 286 -12.49 -0.19 -22.82
CA SER A 286 -13.43 -0.13 -21.71
C SER A 286 -12.70 0.32 -20.44
N PRO A 287 -13.00 1.50 -19.86
CA PRO A 287 -14.08 2.42 -20.22
C PRO A 287 -13.78 3.21 -21.50
N SER A 288 -14.83 3.51 -22.26
CA SER A 288 -14.70 4.38 -23.45
C SER A 288 -14.20 5.79 -23.05
N PRO A 289 -13.60 6.56 -23.96
CA PRO A 289 -13.09 7.90 -23.64
C PRO A 289 -14.12 8.86 -23.03
N ALA A 290 -15.41 8.73 -23.39
CA ALA A 290 -16.48 9.53 -22.80
C ALA A 290 -16.81 9.09 -21.36
N GLN A 291 -16.84 7.78 -21.12
CA GLN A 291 -17.06 7.19 -19.79
C GLN A 291 -15.87 7.48 -18.86
N SER A 292 -14.64 7.45 -19.38
CA SER A 292 -13.46 7.76 -18.60
C SER A 292 -13.41 9.22 -18.16
N VAL A 293 -13.88 10.16 -18.99
CA VAL A 293 -14.00 11.57 -18.60
C VAL A 293 -15.00 11.75 -17.46
N GLY A 294 -16.16 11.09 -17.51
CA GLY A 294 -17.15 11.11 -16.43
C GLY A 294 -16.62 10.49 -15.13
N MET A 295 -15.90 9.37 -15.25
CA MET A 295 -15.25 8.68 -14.14
C MET A 295 -14.14 9.54 -13.50
N LEU A 296 -13.28 10.17 -14.32
CA LEU A 296 -12.24 11.08 -13.85
C LEU A 296 -12.82 12.36 -13.22
N ALA A 297 -13.96 12.84 -13.68
CA ALA A 297 -14.66 13.95 -13.05
C ALA A 297 -15.16 13.58 -11.64
N ALA A 298 -15.66 12.35 -11.45
CA ALA A 298 -16.04 11.83 -10.13
C ALA A 298 -14.83 11.66 -9.20
N VAL A 299 -13.68 11.21 -9.74
CA VAL A 299 -12.42 11.07 -8.98
C VAL A 299 -11.85 12.44 -8.56
N LYS A 300 -11.96 13.48 -9.41
CA LYS A 300 -11.47 14.83 -9.09
C LYS A 300 -12.17 15.52 -7.93
N ILE A 301 -13.37 15.09 -7.53
CA ILE A 301 -14.05 15.57 -6.30
C ILE A 301 -13.28 15.12 -5.04
N ASN A 302 -12.45 14.08 -5.17
CA ASN A 302 -11.55 13.52 -4.15
C ASN A 302 -10.06 13.77 -4.47
N SER A 303 -9.74 14.82 -5.25
CA SER A 303 -8.38 15.02 -5.75
C SER A 303 -7.31 14.99 -4.64
N VAL A 304 -6.48 13.96 -4.68
CA VAL A 304 -5.07 14.03 -4.28
C VAL A 304 -4.47 15.15 -5.10
N LEU A 305 -4.17 16.28 -4.46
CA LEU A 305 -3.72 17.48 -5.16
C LEU A 305 -2.44 17.16 -5.96
N PRO A 306 -2.41 17.38 -7.28
CA PRO A 306 -1.15 17.40 -8.00
C PRO A 306 -0.36 18.61 -7.50
N TYR A 307 0.77 18.37 -6.84
CA TYR A 307 1.68 19.44 -6.47
C TYR A 307 2.16 20.15 -7.74
N LYS A 308 2.16 21.48 -7.68
CA LYS A 308 2.79 22.31 -8.72
C LYS A 308 4.27 21.96 -8.74
N ASN A 309 4.77 21.50 -9.89
CA ASN A 309 6.19 21.52 -10.18
C ASN A 309 6.72 22.91 -9.80
N LEU A 310 7.62 22.96 -8.82
CA LEU A 310 8.53 24.10 -8.68
C LEU A 310 9.35 24.09 -9.97
N LYS A 311 8.85 24.77 -11.01
CA LYS A 311 9.71 25.22 -12.08
C LYS A 311 10.82 25.99 -11.38
N THR A 312 11.99 25.38 -11.34
CA THR A 312 13.26 26.07 -11.23
C THR A 312 13.11 27.38 -11.99
N LYS A 313 13.19 28.50 -11.26
CA LYS A 313 13.39 29.80 -11.88
C LYS A 313 14.68 29.66 -12.69
N SER A 314 14.52 29.40 -13.98
CA SER A 314 15.54 29.71 -14.95
C SER A 314 15.90 31.16 -14.69
N ARG A 315 17.19 31.38 -14.46
CA ARG A 315 17.87 32.64 -14.76
C ARG A 315 17.28 33.19 -16.06
N ASP A 316 16.78 34.42 -15.99
CA ASP A 316 17.15 35.52 -16.89
C ASP A 316 16.11 36.63 -16.75
N SER A 317 16.54 37.77 -16.20
CA SER A 317 16.25 39.15 -16.65
C SER A 317 16.39 40.16 -15.50
N HIS A 318 17.63 40.57 -15.21
CA HIS A 318 18.14 41.94 -15.34
C HIS A 318 19.57 42.03 -14.81
#